data_AF-A0A9E8MWP7-F1
#
_entry.id   AF-A0A9E8MWP7-F1
#
_cell.length_a   1.000
_cell.length_b   1.000
_cell.length_c   1.000
_cell.angle_alpha   90.00
_cell.angle_beta   90.00
_cell.angle_gamma   90.00
#
_symmetry.space_group_name_H-M   'P 1'
#
loop_
_entity.id
_entity.type
_entity.pdbx_description
1 polymer ?
#
loop_
_entity_poly.entity_id
_entity_poly.type
_entity_poly.pdbx_seq_one_letter_code
_entity_poly.pdbx_strand_id
1 'polypeptide(L)'
;MRKRNISIDGKILSFHQIYALQLLEKFVEGQSSGSYFSYELNLITKQGARHNLLNHGDKEYLLSDMVKLSRLFRVPVWNKGVGV
;
A
#
# COMPACT_ATOMS: atom_id res chain seq x y z
N MET A 1 7.84 -23.20 11.64
CA MET A 1 7.20 -21.92 11.25
C MET A 1 6.28 -22.15 10.06
N ARG A 2 5.01 -21.69 10.10
CA ARG A 2 4.05 -21.84 8.99
C ARG A 2 4.44 -20.88 7.86
N LYS A 3 4.75 -21.42 6.66
CA LYS A 3 5.00 -20.59 5.47
C LYS A 3 3.70 -19.89 5.08
N ARG A 4 3.67 -18.56 5.21
CA ARG A 4 2.58 -17.71 4.75
C ARG A 4 3.00 -17.03 3.46
N ASN A 5 2.17 -17.17 2.45
CA ASN A 5 2.37 -16.57 1.15
C ASN A 5 1.15 -15.70 0.81
N ILE A 6 1.36 -14.68 -0.01
CA ILE A 6 0.33 -13.83 -0.58
C ILE A 6 0.40 -13.93 -2.10
N SER A 7 -0.75 -13.97 -2.77
CA SER A 7 -0.83 -13.88 -4.23
C SER A 7 -1.17 -12.44 -4.60
N ILE A 8 -0.32 -11.79 -5.38
CA ILE A 8 -0.50 -10.42 -5.88
C ILE A 8 -0.10 -10.40 -7.36
N ASP A 9 -0.97 -9.92 -8.24
CA ASP A 9 -0.75 -9.85 -9.70
C ASP A 9 -0.30 -11.20 -10.30
N GLY A 10 -0.88 -12.31 -9.84
CA GLY A 10 -0.52 -13.66 -10.28
C GLY A 10 0.85 -14.15 -9.76
N LYS A 11 1.54 -13.36 -8.93
CA LYS A 11 2.80 -13.74 -8.28
C LYS A 11 2.56 -14.17 -6.85
N ILE A 12 3.19 -15.26 -6.45
CA ILE A 12 3.19 -15.71 -5.06
C ILE A 12 4.42 -15.14 -4.36
N LEU A 13 4.20 -14.30 -3.35
CA LEU A 13 5.25 -13.72 -2.51
C LEU A 13 5.20 -14.32 -1.12
N SER A 14 6.37 -14.64 -0.56
CA SER A 14 6.44 -15.04 0.84
C SER A 14 6.30 -13.82 1.74
N PHE A 15 5.62 -13.98 2.89
CA PHE A 15 5.55 -12.92 3.90
C PHE A 15 6.94 -12.44 4.35
N HIS A 16 7.96 -13.31 4.31
CA HIS A 16 9.33 -12.94 4.67
C HIS A 16 10.03 -12.05 3.63
N GLN A 17 9.49 -11.96 2.41
CA GLN A 17 9.99 -11.07 1.37
C GLN A 17 9.38 -9.66 1.49
N ILE A 18 8.30 -9.50 2.24
CA ILE A 18 7.68 -8.21 2.52
C ILE A 18 8.62 -7.42 3.44
N TYR A 19 8.97 -6.21 3.03
CA TYR A 19 9.89 -5.34 3.76
C TYR A 19 9.18 -4.14 4.38
N ALA A 20 8.28 -3.51 3.64
CA ALA A 20 7.50 -2.37 4.11
C ALA A 20 6.16 -2.29 3.37
N LEU A 21 5.22 -1.53 3.93
CA LEU A 21 4.08 -1.00 3.19
C LEU A 21 4.36 0.45 2.83
N GLN A 22 4.08 0.85 1.60
CA GLN A 22 4.24 2.22 1.14
C GLN A 22 2.88 2.82 0.82
N LEU A 23 2.59 3.96 1.43
CA LEU A 23 1.42 4.77 1.14
C LEU A 23 1.82 5.95 0.26
N LEU A 24 1.17 6.07 -0.90
CA LEU A 24 1.33 7.18 -1.83
C LEU A 24 0.02 7.96 -1.94
N GLU A 25 0.12 9.27 -1.91
CA GLU A 25 -0.96 10.20 -2.27
C GLU A 25 -0.69 10.71 -3.69
N LYS A 26 -1.75 10.77 -4.49
CA LYS A 26 -1.75 11.29 -5.85
C LYS A 26 -2.85 12.33 -5.95
N PHE A 27 -2.45 13.56 -6.15
CA PHE A 27 -3.38 14.63 -6.52
C PHE A 27 -3.71 14.50 -8.01
N VAL A 28 -4.99 14.42 -8.34
CA VAL A 28 -5.49 14.37 -9.71
C VAL A 28 -6.20 15.69 -9.97
N GLU A 29 -5.59 16.52 -10.81
CA GLU A 29 -6.21 17.76 -11.28
C GLU A 29 -7.30 17.44 -12.30
N GLY A 30 -8.54 17.83 -11.98
CA GLY A 30 -9.67 17.71 -12.89
C GLY A 30 -9.78 18.97 -13.74
N GLN A 31 -9.77 18.83 -15.07
CA GLN A 31 -9.94 19.96 -15.98
C GLN A 31 -11.37 20.55 -15.94
N SER A 32 -12.38 19.73 -15.63
CA SER A 32 -13.80 20.14 -15.63
C SER A 32 -14.63 19.60 -14.46
N SER A 33 -14.15 18.54 -13.78
CA SER A 33 -14.88 17.77 -12.76
C SER A 33 -14.37 17.96 -11.33
N GLY A 34 -13.49 18.94 -11.11
CA GLY A 34 -12.86 19.21 -9.82
C GLY A 34 -11.65 18.32 -9.54
N SER A 35 -10.66 18.85 -8.81
CA SER A 35 -9.48 18.10 -8.40
C SER A 35 -9.80 17.19 -7.22
N TYR A 36 -9.23 15.99 -7.22
CA TYR A 36 -9.42 15.02 -6.13
C TYR A 36 -8.10 14.34 -5.75
N PHE A 37 -8.02 13.85 -4.51
CA PHE A 37 -6.91 13.02 -4.07
C PHE A 37 -7.26 11.55 -4.28
N SER A 38 -6.26 10.77 -4.69
CA SER A 38 -6.31 9.32 -4.70
C SER A 38 -5.13 8.78 -3.90
N TYR A 39 -5.35 7.65 -3.25
CA TYR A 39 -4.38 7.03 -2.37
C TYR A 39 -4.10 5.62 -2.86
N GLU A 40 -2.84 5.24 -2.78
CA GLU A 40 -2.34 3.96 -3.27
C GLU A 40 -1.51 3.30 -2.16
N LEU A 41 -1.91 2.09 -1.78
CA LEU A 41 -1.15 1.26 -0.86
C LEU A 41 -0.37 0.21 -1.64
N ASN A 42 0.94 0.20 -1.42
CA ASN A 42 1.87 -0.71 -2.04
C ASN A 42 2.57 -1.61 -1.03
N LEU A 43 2.92 -2.81 -1.48
CA LEU A 43 3.85 -3.70 -0.82
C LEU A 43 5.24 -3.50 -1.40
N ILE A 44 6.23 -3.27 -0.53
CA ILE A 44 7.64 -3.20 -0.91
C ILE A 44 8.33 -4.50 -0.50
N THR A 45 9.01 -5.14 -1.44
CA THR A 45 9.81 -6.33 -1.16
C THR A 45 11.22 -5.97 -0.70
N LYS A 46 11.93 -6.93 -0.10
CA LYS A 46 13.35 -6.77 0.28
C LYS A 46 14.27 -6.45 -0.91
N GLN A 47 13.86 -6.79 -2.12
CA GLN A 47 14.57 -6.49 -3.36
C GLN A 47 14.20 -5.11 -3.93
N GLY A 48 13.35 -4.34 -3.24
CA GLY A 48 12.89 -3.02 -3.69
C GLY A 48 11.77 -3.08 -4.74
N ALA A 49 11.22 -4.25 -5.05
CA ALA A 49 10.09 -4.36 -5.95
C ALA A 49 8.83 -3.81 -5.27
N ARG A 50 8.00 -3.09 -6.04
CA ARG A 50 6.74 -2.53 -5.58
C ARG A 50 5.57 -3.28 -6.22
N HIS A 51 4.62 -3.69 -5.39
CA HIS A 51 3.37 -4.33 -5.83
C HIS A 51 2.18 -3.55 -5.31
N ASN A 52 1.24 -3.19 -6.18
CA ASN A 52 0.02 -2.50 -5.78
C ASN A 52 -0.89 -3.48 -5.03
N LEU A 53 -1.37 -3.08 -3.85
CA LEU A 53 -2.35 -3.87 -3.10
C LEU A 53 -3.75 -3.32 -3.29
N LEU A 54 -3.90 -2.00 -3.12
CA LEU A 54 -5.17 -1.31 -3.08
C LEU A 54 -5.00 0.13 -3.57
N ASN A 55 -6.02 0.64 -4.26
CA ASN A 55 -6.18 2.05 -4.59
C ASN A 55 -7.57 2.51 -4.12
N HIS A 56 -7.65 3.67 -3.47
CA HIS A 56 -8.91 4.24 -3.04
C HIS A 56 -8.89 5.77 -3.14
N GLY A 57 -10.04 6.38 -3.46
CA GLY A 57 -10.22 7.84 -3.38
C GLY A 57 -10.45 8.35 -1.95
N ASP A 58 -10.66 7.42 -1.00
CA ASP A 58 -10.95 7.73 0.39
C ASP A 58 -9.73 7.42 1.26
N LYS A 59 -9.24 8.44 1.94
CA LYS A 59 -8.03 8.39 2.77
C LYS A 59 -8.24 7.51 4.00
N GLU A 60 -9.39 7.63 4.66
CA GLU A 60 -9.60 7.01 5.98
C GLU A 60 -9.67 5.49 5.87
N TYR A 61 -10.41 4.99 4.88
CA TYR A 61 -10.49 3.56 4.60
C TYR A 61 -9.11 2.97 4.29
N LEU A 62 -8.33 3.66 3.45
CA LEU A 62 -7.03 3.17 3.04
C LEU A 62 -6.00 3.22 4.18
N LEU A 63 -6.05 4.24 5.05
CA LEU A 63 -5.25 4.29 6.27
C LEU A 63 -5.63 3.17 7.25
N SER A 64 -6.92 2.89 7.41
CA SER A 64 -7.41 1.79 8.26
C SER A 64 -6.86 0.45 7.81
N ASP A 65 -6.93 0.16 6.51
CA ASP A 65 -6.43 -1.09 5.94
C ASP A 65 -4.91 -1.17 5.96
N MET A 66 -4.22 -0.06 5.71
CA MET A 66 -2.77 0.03 5.88
C MET A 66 -2.33 -0.35 7.31
N VAL A 67 -3.00 0.16 8.35
CA VAL A 67 -2.69 -0.17 9.75
C VAL A 67 -2.91 -1.66 10.02
N LYS A 68 -4.02 -2.24 9.55
CA LYS A 68 -4.30 -3.68 9.69
C LYS A 68 -3.23 -4.53 9.01
N LEU A 69 -2.87 -4.18 7.77
CA LEU A 69 -1.87 -4.90 6.98
C LEU A 69 -0.47 -4.78 7.58
N SER A 70 -0.08 -3.59 8.07
CA SER A 70 1.20 -3.38 8.74
C SER A 70 1.32 -4.28 9.98
N ARG A 71 0.26 -4.38 10.79
CA ARG A 71 0.21 -5.28 11.95
C ARG A 71 0.28 -6.76 11.53
N LEU A 72 -0.43 -7.15 10.47
CA LEU A 72 -0.45 -8.51 9.96
C LEU A 72 0.94 -8.97 9.46
N PHE A 73 1.60 -8.12 8.68
CA PHE A 73 2.91 -8.39 8.11
C PHE A 73 4.06 -8.09 9.07
N ARG A 74 3.81 -7.28 10.12
CA ARG A 74 4.80 -6.82 11.10
C ARG A 74 5.95 -6.05 10.44
N VAL A 75 5.60 -5.16 9.53
CA VAL A 75 6.55 -4.33 8.75
C VAL A 75 6.23 -2.84 8.91
N PRO A 76 7.24 -1.96 8.78
CA PRO A 76 7.03 -0.53 8.83
C PRO A 76 6.14 -0.03 7.68
N VAL A 77 5.52 1.12 7.91
CA VAL A 77 4.82 1.91 6.90
C VAL A 77 5.70 3.06 6.46
N TRP A 78 5.76 3.31 5.17
CA TRP A 78 6.40 4.47 4.56
C TRP A 78 5.33 5.40 4.02
N ASN A 79 5.11 6.53 4.69
CA ASN A 79 4.22 7.59 4.25
C ASN A 79 5.04 8.69 3.56
N LYS A 80 5.07 8.69 2.22
CA LYS A 80 5.70 9.81 1.51
C LYS A 80 4.64 10.83 1.15
N GLY A 81 4.55 11.91 1.92
CA GLY A 81 3.68 13.04 1.62
C GLY A 81 2.22 12.90 2.06
N VAL A 82 1.82 11.75 2.61
CA VAL A 82 0.49 11.61 3.20
C VAL A 82 0.57 12.06 4.66
N GLY A 83 0.04 13.25 4.95
CA GLY A 83 -0.05 13.74 6.32
C GLY A 83 -0.83 12.74 7.17
N VAL A 84 -0.17 12.21 8.21
CA VAL A 84 -0.76 11.35 9.25
C VAL A 84 -0.90 12.15 10.54
#